data_AF-A0A9D5HNT7-F1
#
_entry.id   AF-A0A9D5HNT7-F1
#
_cell.length_a   1.000
_cell.length_b   1.000
_cell.length_c   1.000
_cell.angle_alpha   90.00
_cell.angle_beta   90.00
_cell.angle_gamma   90.00
#
_symmetry.space_group_name_H-M   'P 1'
#
loop_
_entity.id
_entity.type
_entity.pdbx_description
1 polymer ?
#
loop_
_entity_poly.entity_id
_entity_poly.type
_entity_poly.pdbx_seq_one_letter_code
_entity_poly.pdbx_strand_id
1 'polypeptide(L)'
;MNHDTQSCMDPKVMEAKVVVSSCGHDGPFGATGVKRLKSIGLIDSVPGMKALDMNKAEDAIVRLTREIVPGMIVTGMEVAEIDGAPRMGPTFGAMMISGKKAAHLALKALGRPNALDGSLPADSLRPELVLAADDAEVAEA
;
A
#
# COMPACT_ATOMS: atom_id res chain seq x y z
N MET A 1 -24.41 4.09 -0.27
CA MET A 1 -24.49 3.79 1.18
C MET A 1 -25.74 4.46 1.71
N ASN A 2 -26.42 3.85 2.67
CA ASN A 2 -27.79 4.21 3.09
C ASN A 2 -27.86 5.30 4.17
N HIS A 3 -26.79 6.08 4.35
CA HIS A 3 -26.71 7.16 5.33
C HIS A 3 -27.75 8.27 5.10
N ASP A 4 -28.32 8.37 3.89
CA ASP A 4 -29.36 9.33 3.54
C ASP A 4 -30.79 8.76 3.64
N THR A 5 -30.94 7.47 3.96
CA THR A 5 -32.24 6.76 3.93
C THR A 5 -32.77 6.39 5.31
N GLN A 6 -32.05 6.73 6.37
CA GLN A 6 -32.36 6.41 7.77
C GLN A 6 -31.94 7.57 8.67
N SER A 7 -32.33 7.54 9.95
CA SER A 7 -31.75 8.41 10.98
C SER A 7 -30.23 8.17 11.12
N CYS A 8 -29.53 9.05 11.84
CA CYS A 8 -28.09 8.92 12.08
C CYS A 8 -27.72 7.53 12.63
N MET A 9 -26.72 6.90 12.02
CA MET A 9 -26.19 5.59 12.40
C MET A 9 -24.69 5.74 12.64
N ASP A 10 -24.31 5.85 13.92
CA ASP A 10 -22.91 6.08 14.29
C ASP A 10 -22.04 4.82 14.05
N PRO A 11 -20.77 5.00 13.63
CA PRO A 11 -19.85 3.89 13.45
C PRO A 11 -19.31 3.34 14.78
N LYS A 12 -18.60 2.21 14.70
CA LYS A 12 -17.70 1.71 15.76
C LYS A 12 -16.25 2.09 15.47
N VAL A 13 -15.40 1.92 16.48
CA VAL A 13 -13.96 2.23 16.40
C VAL A 13 -13.12 0.98 16.65
N MET A 14 -11.95 0.93 16.03
CA MET A 14 -10.94 -0.12 16.22
C MET A 14 -9.58 0.54 16.34
N GLU A 15 -8.89 0.29 17.46
CA GLU A 15 -7.52 0.75 17.67
C GLU A 15 -6.53 -0.25 17.06
N ALA A 16 -5.45 0.25 16.47
CA ALA A 16 -4.39 -0.56 15.90
C ALA A 16 -3.04 0.16 16.06
N LYS A 17 -1.97 -0.61 16.27
CA LYS A 17 -0.59 -0.08 16.28
C LYS A 17 -0.15 0.40 14.89
N VAL A 18 -0.57 -0.34 13.87
CA VAL A 18 -0.26 -0.09 12.46
C VAL A 18 -1.48 -0.48 11.64
N VAL A 19 -1.84 0.36 10.67
CA VAL A 19 -2.90 0.11 9.69
C VAL A 19 -2.25 -0.09 8.32
N VAL A 20 -2.66 -1.14 7.60
CA VAL A 20 -2.29 -1.35 6.20
C VAL A 20 -3.51 -1.04 5.34
N SER A 21 -3.47 0.08 4.62
CA SER A 21 -4.51 0.49 3.68
C SER A 21 -4.25 -0.13 2.31
N SER A 22 -5.21 -0.94 1.87
CA SER A 22 -5.18 -1.66 0.59
C SER A 22 -6.51 -1.52 -0.14
N CYS A 23 -7.06 -0.30 -0.19
CA CYS A 23 -8.43 -0.03 -0.66
C CYS A 23 -8.56 0.01 -2.19
N GLY A 24 -7.54 -0.40 -2.95
CA GLY A 24 -7.53 -0.30 -4.41
C GLY A 24 -7.48 1.15 -4.93
N HIS A 25 -7.72 1.32 -6.23
CA HIS A 25 -7.73 2.64 -6.88
C HIS A 25 -9.08 3.35 -6.74
N ASP A 26 -9.22 4.56 -7.29
CA ASP A 26 -10.42 5.40 -7.19
C ASP A 26 -11.73 4.68 -7.56
N GLY A 27 -12.82 5.04 -6.87
CA GLY A 27 -14.13 4.42 -6.90
C GLY A 27 -14.93 4.73 -5.62
N PRO A 28 -16.16 4.20 -5.46
CA PRO A 28 -17.03 4.50 -4.32
C PRO A 28 -16.47 4.04 -2.97
N PHE A 29 -15.69 2.97 -2.96
CA PHE A 29 -14.94 2.47 -1.79
C PHE A 29 -13.41 2.56 -2.00
N GLY A 30 -13.03 2.96 -3.21
CA GLY A 30 -11.68 2.95 -3.72
C GLY A 30 -10.83 4.05 -3.11
N ALA A 31 -9.59 3.72 -2.77
CA ALA A 31 -8.61 4.69 -2.26
C ALA A 31 -9.07 5.48 -1.02
N THR A 32 -9.91 4.87 -0.18
CA THR A 32 -10.53 5.53 0.97
C THR A 32 -9.48 6.05 1.95
N GLY A 33 -8.40 5.30 2.18
CA GLY A 33 -7.35 5.69 3.11
C GLY A 33 -6.64 6.97 2.67
N VAL A 34 -6.10 6.97 1.45
CA VAL A 34 -5.34 8.14 0.93
C VAL A 34 -6.23 9.36 0.72
N LYS A 35 -7.48 9.19 0.27
CA LYS A 35 -8.45 10.29 0.18
C LYS A 35 -8.76 10.88 1.56
N ARG A 36 -8.89 10.01 2.58
CA ARG A 36 -9.14 10.48 3.95
C ARG A 36 -7.96 11.28 4.47
N LEU A 37 -6.72 10.81 4.29
CA LEU A 37 -5.50 11.54 4.66
C LEU A 37 -5.47 12.95 4.06
N LYS A 38 -5.82 13.10 2.78
CA LYS A 38 -5.94 14.41 2.13
C LYS A 38 -7.01 15.28 2.78
N SER A 39 -8.21 14.74 3.02
CA SER A 39 -9.33 15.50 3.57
C SER A 39 -9.09 16.04 4.99
N ILE A 40 -8.19 15.40 5.75
CA ILE A 40 -7.79 15.83 7.10
C ILE A 40 -6.46 16.60 7.12
N GLY A 41 -5.85 16.85 5.96
CA GLY A 41 -4.63 17.66 5.84
C GLY A 41 -3.34 16.97 6.28
N LEU A 42 -3.30 15.64 6.34
CA LEU A 42 -2.07 14.90 6.64
C LEU A 42 -1.18 14.67 5.40
N ILE A 43 -1.74 14.85 4.20
CA ILE A 43 -1.01 14.89 2.93
C ILE A 43 -1.57 16.02 2.06
N ASP A 44 -0.73 16.61 1.23
CA ASP A 44 -1.11 17.77 0.42
C ASP A 44 -1.95 17.41 -0.80
N SER A 45 -1.67 16.25 -1.42
CA SER A 45 -2.28 15.87 -2.68
C SER A 45 -2.48 14.36 -2.85
N VAL A 46 -3.46 14.03 -3.70
CA VAL A 46 -3.72 12.69 -4.23
C VAL A 46 -3.87 12.93 -5.73
N PRO A 47 -2.77 12.85 -6.51
CA PRO A 47 -2.74 13.18 -7.93
C PRO A 47 -3.61 12.24 -8.79
N GLY A 48 -3.91 11.05 -8.28
CA GLY A 48 -4.75 10.06 -8.94
C GLY A 48 -3.96 9.12 -9.86
N MET A 49 -4.48 7.90 -10.02
CA MET A 49 -3.91 6.89 -10.91
C MET A 49 -3.81 7.38 -12.36
N LYS A 50 -2.65 7.15 -13.01
CA LYS A 50 -2.42 7.53 -14.41
C LYS A 50 -2.90 6.46 -15.40
N ALA A 51 -2.71 6.74 -16.69
CA ALA A 51 -2.95 5.82 -17.79
C ALA A 51 -2.19 4.49 -17.63
N LEU A 52 -2.59 3.49 -18.43
CA LEU A 52 -2.04 2.15 -18.36
C LEU A 52 -0.64 2.07 -18.99
N ASP A 53 0.32 1.60 -18.22
CA ASP A 53 1.67 1.21 -18.66
C ASP A 53 2.13 0.09 -17.71
N MET A 54 2.00 -1.16 -18.16
CA MET A 54 2.20 -2.33 -17.30
C MET A 54 3.62 -2.40 -16.75
N ASN A 55 4.61 -2.20 -17.62
CA ASN A 55 6.03 -2.31 -17.25
C ASN A 55 6.39 -1.30 -16.18
N LYS A 56 5.97 -0.03 -16.36
CA LYS A 56 6.26 1.01 -15.35
C LYS A 56 5.40 0.87 -14.09
N ALA A 57 4.15 0.44 -14.25
CA ALA A 57 3.21 0.34 -13.14
C ALA A 57 3.65 -0.71 -12.11
N GLU A 58 4.00 -1.92 -12.54
CA GLU A 58 4.26 -3.01 -11.58
C GLU A 58 5.46 -2.70 -10.68
N ASP A 59 6.55 -2.23 -11.26
CA ASP A 59 7.75 -1.84 -10.51
C ASP A 59 7.50 -0.63 -9.61
N ALA A 60 6.79 0.39 -10.13
CA ALA A 60 6.48 1.59 -9.36
C ALA A 60 5.66 1.27 -8.11
N ILE A 61 4.64 0.41 -8.21
CA ILE A 61 3.77 0.08 -7.09
C ILE A 61 4.54 -0.65 -5.98
N VAL A 62 5.39 -1.63 -6.34
CA VAL A 62 6.22 -2.33 -5.36
C VAL A 62 7.21 -1.37 -4.70
N ARG A 63 7.91 -0.54 -5.49
CA ARG A 63 8.88 0.43 -4.96
C ARG A 63 8.24 1.44 -4.02
N LEU A 64 7.09 2.00 -4.39
CA LEU A 64 6.42 3.08 -3.67
C LEU A 64 5.57 2.61 -2.49
N THR A 65 5.32 1.32 -2.34
CA THR A 65 4.69 0.75 -1.13
C THR A 65 5.52 1.09 0.10
N ARG A 66 4.94 1.89 1.01
CA ARG A 66 5.63 2.43 2.19
C ARG A 66 4.65 2.86 3.28
N GLU A 67 5.19 3.19 4.44
CA GLU A 67 4.50 3.97 5.46
C GLU A 67 4.37 5.42 4.99
N ILE A 68 3.14 5.88 4.75
CA ILE A 68 2.86 7.23 4.20
C ILE A 68 2.88 8.27 5.32
N VAL A 69 2.26 7.94 6.45
CA VAL A 69 2.28 8.70 7.69
C VAL A 69 2.52 7.74 8.85
N PRO A 70 3.04 8.20 10.00
CA PRO A 70 3.26 7.32 11.15
C PRO A 70 2.01 6.51 11.52
N GLY A 71 2.13 5.18 11.47
CA GLY A 71 1.06 4.23 11.78
C GLY A 71 0.20 3.79 10.58
N MET A 72 0.42 4.32 9.36
CA MET A 72 -0.37 3.95 8.18
C MET A 72 0.50 3.63 6.95
N ILE A 73 0.49 2.35 6.56
CA ILE A 73 1.13 1.82 5.36
C ILE A 73 0.11 1.78 4.23
N VAL A 74 0.51 2.16 3.01
CA VAL A 74 -0.33 2.03 1.81
C VAL A 74 0.28 1.02 0.86
N THR A 75 -0.54 0.13 0.32
CA THR A 75 -0.13 -0.98 -0.55
C THR A 75 -1.11 -1.21 -1.71
N GLY A 76 -0.67 -1.94 -2.72
CA GLY A 76 -1.45 -2.26 -3.91
C GLY A 76 -1.80 -1.03 -4.75
N MET A 77 -2.93 -1.09 -5.45
CA MET A 77 -3.34 -0.02 -6.36
C MET A 77 -3.68 1.31 -5.69
N GLU A 78 -3.86 1.34 -4.37
CA GLU A 78 -4.04 2.60 -3.64
C GLU A 78 -2.75 3.45 -3.65
N VAL A 79 -1.58 2.83 -3.81
CA VAL A 79 -0.29 3.52 -4.04
C VAL A 79 -0.33 4.35 -5.31
N ALA A 80 -1.00 3.87 -6.37
CA ALA A 80 -1.10 4.62 -7.63
C ALA A 80 -1.82 5.95 -7.48
N GLU A 81 -2.79 6.02 -6.56
CA GLU A 81 -3.62 7.20 -6.33
C GLU A 81 -2.85 8.31 -5.63
N ILE A 82 -2.07 7.95 -4.60
CA ILE A 82 -1.26 8.90 -3.83
C ILE A 82 0.00 9.35 -4.57
N ASP A 83 0.63 8.47 -5.35
CA ASP A 83 1.90 8.78 -6.03
C ASP A 83 1.75 9.12 -7.51
N GLY A 84 0.55 8.97 -8.08
CA GLY A 84 0.29 9.25 -9.49
C GLY A 84 1.01 8.28 -10.42
N ALA A 85 1.03 7.00 -10.05
CA ALA A 85 1.67 5.94 -10.83
C ALA A 85 0.75 5.45 -11.97
N PRO A 86 1.32 4.92 -13.07
CA PRO A 86 0.54 4.22 -14.09
C PRO A 86 -0.19 3.01 -13.51
N ARG A 87 -1.25 2.56 -14.19
CA ARG A 87 -1.96 1.32 -13.84
C ARG A 87 -1.45 0.14 -14.65
N MET A 88 -1.54 -1.08 -14.10
CA MET A 88 -1.11 -2.31 -14.80
C MET A 88 -2.23 -3.11 -15.46
N GLY A 89 -3.51 -2.79 -15.21
CA GLY A 89 -4.62 -3.53 -15.81
C GLY A 89 -4.70 -4.97 -15.28
N PRO A 90 -4.92 -6.00 -16.14
CA PRO A 90 -5.22 -7.36 -15.71
C PRO A 90 -3.98 -8.23 -15.42
N THR A 91 -2.98 -7.66 -14.74
CA THR A 91 -1.84 -8.40 -14.15
C THR A 91 -1.80 -8.16 -12.64
N PHE A 92 -1.26 -9.12 -11.88
CA PHE A 92 -1.39 -9.19 -10.43
C PHE A 92 -0.05 -9.30 -9.68
N GLY A 93 1.08 -9.38 -10.39
CA GLY A 93 2.39 -9.57 -9.79
C GLY A 93 2.72 -8.48 -8.78
N ALA A 94 2.53 -7.23 -9.19
CA ALA A 94 2.73 -6.06 -8.33
C ALA A 94 1.90 -6.11 -7.06
N MET A 95 0.64 -6.57 -7.11
CA MET A 95 -0.24 -6.62 -5.94
C MET A 95 0.28 -7.63 -4.92
N MET A 96 0.75 -8.80 -5.37
CA MET A 96 1.30 -9.82 -4.49
C MET A 96 2.60 -9.35 -3.83
N ILE A 97 3.52 -8.77 -4.60
CA ILE A 97 4.82 -8.33 -4.07
C ILE A 97 4.68 -7.07 -3.22
N SER A 98 3.82 -6.12 -3.61
CA SER A 98 3.47 -4.95 -2.80
C SER A 98 2.87 -5.37 -1.45
N GLY A 99 1.94 -6.34 -1.44
CA GLY A 99 1.37 -6.85 -0.19
C GLY A 99 2.41 -7.51 0.72
N LYS A 100 3.36 -8.28 0.15
CA LYS A 100 4.50 -8.84 0.91
C LYS A 100 5.37 -7.74 1.51
N LYS A 101 5.73 -6.73 0.72
CA LYS A 101 6.51 -5.58 1.21
C LYS A 101 5.78 -4.85 2.34
N ALA A 102 4.48 -4.62 2.21
CA ALA A 102 3.66 -4.01 3.26
C ALA A 102 3.64 -4.83 4.55
N ALA A 103 3.60 -6.17 4.47
CA ALA A 103 3.70 -7.04 5.64
C ALA A 103 5.05 -6.89 6.36
N HIS A 104 6.16 -6.80 5.62
CA HIS A 104 7.47 -6.56 6.23
C HIS A 104 7.63 -5.16 6.81
N LEU A 105 7.04 -4.13 6.18
CA LEU A 105 6.96 -2.79 6.75
C LEU A 105 6.16 -2.79 8.06
N ALA A 106 5.04 -3.52 8.12
CA ALA A 106 4.27 -3.65 9.35
C ALA A 106 5.05 -4.39 10.46
N LEU A 107 5.77 -5.46 10.12
CA LEU A 107 6.66 -6.15 11.07
C LEU A 107 7.75 -5.20 11.60
N LYS A 108 8.37 -4.44 10.71
CA LYS A 108 9.36 -3.41 11.06
C LYS A 108 8.79 -2.37 12.02
N ALA A 109 7.62 -1.80 11.70
CA ALA A 109 6.94 -0.82 12.56
C ALA A 109 6.54 -1.41 13.93
N LEU A 110 6.31 -2.72 14.01
CA LEU A 110 6.04 -3.45 15.26
C LEU A 110 7.32 -3.87 16.03
N GLY A 111 8.52 -3.54 15.53
CA GLY A 111 9.79 -3.95 16.11
C GLY A 111 10.03 -5.45 16.04
N ARG A 112 9.50 -6.12 15.01
CA ARG A 112 9.61 -7.56 14.80
C ARG A 112 10.62 -7.90 13.70
N PRO A 113 11.21 -9.12 13.73
CA PRO A 113 12.04 -9.62 12.64
C PRO A 113 11.36 -9.47 11.28
N ASN A 114 12.07 -8.92 10.31
CA ASN A 114 11.55 -8.60 8.99
C ASN A 114 12.66 -8.65 7.92
N ALA A 115 12.27 -8.79 6.65
CA ALA A 115 13.21 -8.93 5.53
C ALA A 115 13.89 -7.61 5.17
N LEU A 116 13.26 -6.46 5.45
CA LEU A 116 13.77 -5.15 5.08
C LEU A 116 15.02 -4.78 5.89
N ASP A 117 15.07 -5.20 7.15
CA ASP A 117 16.22 -4.97 8.03
C ASP A 117 17.19 -6.17 8.04
N GLY A 118 16.97 -7.19 7.20
CA GLY A 118 17.77 -8.42 7.18
C GLY A 118 17.71 -9.23 8.49
N SER A 119 16.70 -8.98 9.33
CA SER A 119 16.60 -9.55 10.68
C SER A 119 15.79 -10.85 10.75
N LEU A 120 15.26 -11.33 9.62
CA LEU A 120 14.56 -12.60 9.55
C LEU A 120 15.52 -13.79 9.76
N PRO A 121 15.17 -14.75 10.62
CA PRO A 121 15.93 -16.00 10.75
C PRO A 121 15.94 -16.79 9.42
N ALA A 122 17.12 -17.26 9.01
CA ALA A 122 17.33 -17.96 7.73
C ALA A 122 16.52 -19.26 7.59
N ASP A 123 16.16 -19.88 8.71
CA ASP A 123 15.35 -21.09 8.85
C ASP A 123 13.83 -20.82 8.88
N SER A 124 13.42 -19.55 9.04
CA SER A 124 12.00 -19.15 9.11
C SER A 124 11.44 -18.67 7.78
N LEU A 125 12.28 -18.45 6.76
CA LEU A 125 11.85 -18.05 5.42
C LEU A 125 11.44 -19.29 4.62
N ARG A 126 10.12 -19.45 4.43
CA ARG A 126 9.68 -20.20 3.25
C ARG A 126 10.17 -19.43 2.02
N PRO A 127 10.71 -20.10 0.98
CA PRO A 127 11.30 -19.43 -0.18
C PRO A 127 10.36 -18.40 -0.83
N GLU A 128 9.05 -18.63 -0.76
CA GLU A 128 8.02 -17.76 -1.33
C GLU A 128 7.83 -16.45 -0.54
N LEU A 129 8.37 -16.33 0.66
CA LEU A 129 8.29 -15.13 1.52
C LEU A 129 9.55 -14.25 1.43
N VAL A 130 10.54 -14.65 0.62
CA VAL A 130 11.69 -13.80 0.31
C VAL A 130 11.19 -12.59 -0.48
N LEU A 131 11.51 -11.38 -0.02
CA LEU A 131 11.26 -10.16 -0.78
C LEU A 131 12.14 -10.16 -2.03
N ALA A 132 11.51 -10.18 -3.20
CA ALA A 132 12.22 -10.18 -4.49
C ALA A 132 12.81 -8.81 -4.87
N ALA A 133 12.47 -7.75 -4.14
CA ALA A 133 12.97 -6.39 -4.38
C ALA A 133 13.93 -6.02 -3.25
N ASP A 134 15.22 -6.12 -3.54
CA ASP A 134 16.27 -5.40 -2.82
C ASP A 134 16.36 -4.00 -3.45
N ASP A 135 16.52 -2.94 -2.66
CA ASP A 135 16.52 -1.55 -3.13
C ASP A 135 17.76 -1.20 -4.01
N ALA A 136 18.50 -2.19 -4.50
CA ALA A 136 19.86 -2.04 -5.01
C ALA A 136 19.99 -1.83 -6.52
N GLU A 137 19.09 -2.32 -7.38
CA GLU A 137 19.21 -2.08 -8.83
C GLU A 137 17.84 -1.98 -9.51
N VAL A 138 17.51 -0.77 -9.99
CA VAL A 138 16.56 -0.60 -11.10
C VAL A 138 17.40 -0.20 -12.29
N ALA A 139 17.42 -1.04 -13.32
CA ALA A 139 18.01 -0.71 -14.61
C ALA A 139 17.36 0.57 -15.14
N GLU A 140 18.17 1.58 -15.42
CA GLU A 140 17.70 2.74 -16.18
C GLU A 140 17.24 2.27 -17.57
N ALA A 141 16.05 2.72 -17.97
CA ALA A 141 15.53 2.61 -19.33
C ALA A 141 15.21 4.01 -19.85
#